data_AF-A0A933U8V1-F1
#
_entry.id   AF-A0A933U8V1-F1
#
_cell.length_a   1.000
_cell.length_b   1.000
_cell.length_c   1.000
_cell.angle_alpha   90.00
_cell.angle_beta   90.00
_cell.angle_gamma   90.00
#
_symmetry.space_group_name_H-M   'P 1'
#
loop_
_entity.id
_entity.type
_entity.pdbx_description
1 polymer ?
#
loop_
_entity_poly.entity_id
_entity_poly.type
_entity_poly.pdbx_seq_one_letter_code
_entity_poly.pdbx_strand_id
1 'polypeptide(L)'
;MKSLLNMLSHRLPKPYRERTPELSQWSARYGECETKLVKEFLDTFCQAFQLGAHEAELLLPDDKPLEIYERIYRFGGPDELEFETLVSGMQGRYGVGVGYDVLKTATLASLYELTRTPAKKSPLKKS
;
A
#
# COMPACT_ATOMS: atom_id res chain seq x y z
N MET A 1 25.11 5.87 -5.21
CA MET A 1 24.64 6.41 -3.92
C MET A 1 23.83 5.31 -3.25
N LYS A 2 24.40 4.60 -2.27
CA LYS A 2 23.65 3.62 -1.47
C LYS A 2 22.90 4.42 -0.42
N SER A 3 21.59 4.56 -0.61
CA SER A 3 20.74 5.48 0.12
C SER A 3 20.75 5.18 1.62
N LEU A 4 20.87 6.24 2.43
CA LEU A 4 20.71 6.26 3.88
C LEU A 4 19.30 5.84 4.35
N LEU A 5 18.38 5.50 3.43
CA LEU A 5 17.05 4.94 3.72
C LEU A 5 17.08 3.53 4.34
N ASN A 6 18.22 2.85 4.38
CA ASN A 6 18.28 1.46 4.88
C ASN A 6 18.31 1.34 6.42
N MET A 7 18.16 2.44 7.17
CA MET A 7 18.31 2.47 8.65
C MET A 7 17.02 2.74 9.44
N LEU A 8 15.88 3.01 8.80
CA LEU A 8 14.60 3.24 9.49
C LEU A 8 13.50 2.39 8.83
N SER A 9 13.63 1.07 8.87
CA SER A 9 12.48 0.23 8.53
C SER A 9 11.45 0.32 9.64
N HIS A 10 10.24 0.75 9.29
CA HIS A 10 9.11 0.62 10.20
C HIS A 10 8.78 -0.86 10.37
N ARG A 11 8.21 -1.16 11.53
CA ARG A 11 7.52 -2.42 11.79
C ARG A 11 6.04 -2.13 11.81
N LEU A 12 5.26 -3.06 11.32
CA LEU A 12 3.82 -3.00 11.47
C LEU A 12 3.46 -2.87 12.96
N PRO A 13 2.42 -2.09 13.30
CA PRO A 13 1.93 -2.00 14.67
C PRO A 13 1.54 -3.38 15.22
N LYS A 14 1.60 -3.53 16.56
CA LYS A 14 1.31 -4.78 17.27
C LYS A 14 0.07 -5.57 16.76
N PRO A 15 -1.11 -4.97 16.54
CA PRO A 15 -2.29 -5.73 16.09
C PRO A 15 -2.14 -6.40 14.72
N TYR A 16 -1.22 -5.94 13.86
CA TYR A 16 -0.94 -6.58 12.58
C TYR A 16 0.17 -7.63 12.70
N ARG A 17 1.20 -7.36 13.53
CA ARG A 17 2.32 -8.30 13.74
C ARG A 17 1.96 -9.58 14.47
N GLU A 18 0.91 -9.55 15.26
CA GLU A 18 0.42 -10.73 15.98
C GLU A 18 -0.52 -11.61 15.13
N ARG A 19 -0.79 -11.21 13.88
CA ARG A 19 -1.58 -12.03 12.96
C ARG A 19 -0.79 -13.23 12.49
N THR A 20 -1.50 -14.33 12.25
CA THR A 20 -1.00 -15.40 11.42
C THR A 20 -1.00 -14.92 9.96
N PRO A 21 0.12 -15.00 9.22
CA PRO A 21 0.15 -14.69 7.80
C PRO A 21 -0.95 -15.47 7.05
N GLU A 22 -1.87 -14.74 6.41
CA GLU A 22 -3.07 -15.32 5.79
C GLU A 22 -3.27 -14.73 4.39
N LEU A 23 -2.29 -14.94 3.51
CA LEU A 23 -2.45 -14.69 2.07
C LEU A 23 -3.66 -15.45 1.47
N SER A 24 -4.18 -16.46 2.17
CA SER A 24 -5.45 -17.14 1.88
C SER A 24 -6.62 -16.18 1.71
N GLN A 25 -6.69 -15.07 2.46
CA GLN A 25 -7.80 -14.11 2.33
C GLN A 25 -7.72 -13.35 1.01
N TRP A 26 -6.51 -13.04 0.54
CA TRP A 26 -6.30 -12.48 -0.79
C TRP A 26 -6.64 -13.49 -1.88
N SER A 27 -6.19 -14.74 -1.75
CA SER A 27 -6.53 -15.81 -2.70
C SER A 27 -8.01 -16.15 -2.72
N ALA A 28 -8.71 -16.09 -1.58
CA ALA A 28 -10.15 -16.29 -1.50
C ALA A 28 -10.92 -15.17 -2.22
N ARG A 29 -10.41 -13.94 -2.18
CA ARG A 29 -11.04 -12.78 -2.82
C ARG A 29 -10.76 -12.69 -4.32
N TYR A 30 -9.54 -13.00 -4.76
CA TYR A 30 -9.10 -12.76 -6.14
C TYR A 30 -8.73 -14.02 -6.93
N GLY A 31 -8.65 -15.18 -6.28
CA GLY A 31 -8.19 -16.44 -6.85
C GLY A 31 -6.67 -16.64 -6.75
N GLU A 32 -6.23 -17.90 -6.72
CA GLU A 32 -4.81 -18.24 -6.55
C GLU A 32 -3.92 -17.70 -7.68
N CYS A 33 -4.45 -17.56 -8.90
CA CYS A 33 -3.72 -17.03 -10.04
C CYS A 33 -3.28 -15.56 -9.85
N GLU A 34 -3.96 -14.80 -8.99
CA GLU A 34 -3.66 -13.40 -8.69
C GLU A 34 -2.62 -13.23 -7.56
N THR A 35 -2.23 -14.32 -6.88
CA THR A 35 -1.33 -14.26 -5.71
C THR A 35 -0.06 -13.48 -6.00
N LYS A 36 0.53 -13.66 -7.20
CA LYS A 36 1.75 -12.94 -7.60
C LYS A 36 1.51 -11.43 -7.71
N LEU A 37 0.41 -11.02 -8.36
CA LEU A 37 0.07 -9.62 -8.56
C LEU A 37 -0.28 -8.93 -7.23
N VAL A 38 -0.97 -9.64 -6.34
CA VAL A 38 -1.22 -9.18 -4.97
C VAL A 38 0.08 -8.96 -4.21
N LYS A 39 1.01 -9.92 -4.23
CA LYS A 39 2.32 -9.77 -3.57
C LYS A 39 3.08 -8.56 -4.11
N GLU A 40 3.09 -8.38 -5.42
CA GLU A 40 3.72 -7.22 -6.05
C GLU A 40 3.10 -5.88 -5.62
N PHE A 41 1.78 -5.84 -5.47
CA PHE A 41 1.07 -4.68 -4.93
C PHE A 41 1.41 -4.42 -3.47
N LEU A 42 1.38 -5.46 -2.62
CA LEU A 42 1.71 -5.34 -1.20
C LEU A 42 3.18 -4.94 -1.00
N ASP A 43 4.10 -5.42 -1.83
CA ASP A 43 5.50 -4.98 -1.82
C ASP A 43 5.62 -3.48 -2.15
N THR A 44 4.83 -2.99 -3.10
CA THR A 44 4.80 -1.56 -3.45
C THR A 44 4.30 -0.72 -2.28
N PHE A 45 3.27 -1.20 -1.58
CA PHE A 45 2.78 -0.59 -0.35
C PHE A 45 3.84 -0.59 0.76
N CYS A 46 4.46 -1.74 1.03
CA CYS A 46 5.49 -1.85 2.07
C CYS A 46 6.69 -0.95 1.77
N GLN A 47 7.11 -0.83 0.51
CA GLN A 47 8.19 0.09 0.14
C GLN A 47 7.82 1.55 0.42
N ALA A 48 6.59 1.97 0.10
CA ALA A 48 6.14 3.33 0.36
C ALA A 48 6.11 3.68 1.86
N PHE A 49 5.74 2.71 2.71
CA PHE A 49 5.68 2.86 4.16
C PHE A 49 6.96 2.43 4.88
N GLN A 50 8.03 2.14 4.13
CA GLN A 50 9.31 1.64 4.63
C GLN A 50 9.17 0.41 5.56
N LEU A 51 8.18 -0.43 5.29
CA LEU A 51 7.95 -1.71 5.98
C LEU A 51 8.82 -2.82 5.37
N GLY A 52 9.15 -3.83 6.18
CA GLY A 52 9.90 -4.98 5.69
C GLY A 52 9.05 -5.86 4.75
N ALA A 53 9.67 -6.48 3.74
CA ALA A 53 8.96 -7.34 2.77
C ALA A 53 8.19 -8.50 3.42
N HIS A 54 8.72 -9.09 4.50
CA HIS A 54 8.02 -10.13 5.27
C HIS A 54 6.72 -9.63 5.95
N GLU A 55 6.57 -8.32 6.14
CA GLU A 55 5.35 -7.75 6.72
C GLU A 55 4.20 -7.66 5.70
N ALA A 56 4.49 -7.74 4.40
CA ALA A 56 3.47 -7.80 3.36
C ALA A 56 2.51 -8.99 3.56
N GLU A 57 3.01 -10.11 4.09
CA GLU A 57 2.22 -11.33 4.32
C GLU A 57 1.21 -11.21 5.48
N LEU A 58 1.33 -10.15 6.29
CA LEU A 58 0.44 -9.86 7.44
C LEU A 58 -0.69 -8.89 7.09
N LEU A 59 -0.61 -8.27 5.90
CA LEU A 59 -1.59 -7.32 5.40
C LEU A 59 -2.78 -8.06 4.78
N LEU A 60 -3.98 -7.62 5.14
CA LEU A 60 -5.24 -8.21 4.71
C LEU A 60 -5.99 -7.28 3.75
N PRO A 61 -6.90 -7.82 2.92
CA PRO A 61 -7.68 -7.04 1.97
C PRO A 61 -8.39 -5.82 2.58
N ASP A 62 -8.92 -5.96 3.80
CA ASP A 62 -9.74 -4.93 4.45
C ASP A 62 -8.94 -3.97 5.34
N ASP A 63 -7.62 -4.14 5.43
CA ASP A 63 -6.77 -3.19 6.14
C ASP A 63 -6.78 -1.83 5.43
N LYS A 64 -6.79 -0.75 6.22
CA LYS A 64 -6.75 0.63 5.68
C LYS A 64 -5.35 1.22 5.83
N PRO A 65 -4.77 1.76 4.75
CA PRO A 65 -3.49 2.46 4.80
C PRO A 65 -3.42 3.55 5.88
N LEU A 66 -4.47 4.36 6.02
CA LEU A 66 -4.53 5.44 7.02
C LEU A 66 -4.50 4.88 8.45
N GLU A 67 -5.22 3.80 8.69
CA GLU A 67 -5.22 3.15 10.01
C GLU A 67 -3.86 2.54 10.39
N ILE A 68 -3.10 2.05 9.41
CA ILE A 68 -1.73 1.59 9.61
C ILE A 68 -0.81 2.80 9.86
N TYR A 69 -0.94 3.84 9.03
CA TYR A 69 -0.20 5.09 9.13
C TYR A 69 -0.31 5.71 10.52
N GLU A 70 -1.54 5.95 11.00
CA GLU A 70 -1.81 6.58 12.29
C GLU A 70 -1.26 5.77 13.47
N ARG A 71 -1.20 4.43 13.32
CA ARG A 71 -0.64 3.55 14.35
C ARG A 71 0.88 3.51 14.34
N ILE A 72 1.52 3.72 13.17
CA ILE A 72 2.98 3.94 13.08
C ILE A 72 3.32 5.30 13.68
N TYR A 73 2.53 6.33 13.34
CA TYR A 73 2.75 7.73 13.69
C TYR A 73 1.76 8.21 14.76
N ARG A 74 1.76 7.55 15.92
CA ARG A 74 0.83 7.78 17.05
C ARG A 74 0.64 9.26 17.47
N PHE A 75 1.59 10.14 17.15
CA PHE A 75 1.53 11.57 17.43
C PHE A 75 2.05 12.38 16.24
N GLY A 76 1.18 12.66 15.26
CA GLY A 76 1.48 13.55 14.14
C GLY A 76 2.47 12.96 13.14
N GLY A 77 1.98 12.65 11.93
CA GLY A 77 2.84 12.45 10.77
C GLY A 77 3.13 13.82 10.13
N PRO A 78 4.39 14.26 10.00
CA PRO A 78 4.69 15.65 9.70
C PRO A 78 4.45 16.07 8.24
N ASP A 79 4.24 15.15 7.30
CA ASP A 79 4.20 15.48 5.86
C ASP A 79 3.42 14.52 4.93
N GLU A 80 2.79 13.43 5.43
CA GLU A 80 2.07 12.46 4.59
C GLU A 80 2.93 11.83 3.46
N LEU A 81 4.26 11.87 3.59
CA LEU A 81 5.22 11.47 2.55
C LEU A 81 5.05 10.01 2.10
N GLU A 82 4.63 9.10 2.98
CA GLU A 82 4.35 7.70 2.66
C GLU A 82 3.19 7.59 1.66
N PHE A 83 2.17 8.45 1.78
CA PHE A 83 1.06 8.47 0.86
C PHE A 83 1.47 9.06 -0.49
N GLU A 84 2.29 10.12 -0.51
CA GLU A 84 2.87 10.63 -1.75
C GLU A 84 3.73 9.57 -2.45
N THR A 85 4.54 8.85 -1.68
CA THR A 85 5.38 7.76 -2.16
C THR A 85 4.53 6.61 -2.69
N LEU A 86 3.42 6.27 -2.01
CA LEU A 86 2.48 5.26 -2.47
C LEU A 86 1.83 5.66 -3.78
N VAL A 87 1.35 6.91 -3.91
CA VAL A 87 0.75 7.42 -5.15
C VAL A 87 1.76 7.39 -6.30
N SER A 88 2.99 7.84 -6.05
CA SER A 88 4.09 7.78 -7.01
C SER A 88 4.40 6.34 -7.44
N GLY A 89 4.47 5.40 -6.49
CA GLY A 89 4.65 3.97 -6.75
C GLY A 89 3.50 3.36 -7.56
N MET A 90 2.27 3.71 -7.23
CA MET A 90 1.08 3.24 -7.96
C MET A 90 1.04 3.78 -9.39
N GLN A 91 1.37 5.06 -9.58
CA GLN A 91 1.42 5.70 -10.89
C GLN A 91 2.56 5.14 -11.73
N GLY A 92 3.74 4.93 -11.14
CA GLY A 92 4.92 4.43 -11.84
C GLY A 92 4.81 2.96 -12.23
N ARG A 93 4.25 2.11 -11.35
CA ARG A 93 4.18 0.66 -11.56
C ARG A 93 2.92 0.20 -12.26
N TYR A 94 1.78 0.84 -11.98
CA TYR A 94 0.46 0.41 -12.48
C TYR A 94 -0.21 1.43 -13.40
N GLY A 95 0.39 2.63 -13.56
CA GLY A 95 -0.21 3.69 -14.36
C GLY A 95 -1.45 4.34 -13.73
N VAL A 96 -1.64 4.16 -12.42
CA VAL A 96 -2.84 4.61 -11.68
C VAL A 96 -2.51 5.80 -10.80
N GLY A 97 -3.21 6.91 -11.03
CA GLY A 97 -3.22 8.05 -10.12
C GLY A 97 -4.34 7.88 -9.08
N VAL A 98 -4.00 8.01 -7.81
CA VAL A 98 -4.95 7.95 -6.69
C VAL A 98 -4.94 9.29 -5.97
N GLY A 99 -6.12 9.88 -5.78
CA GLY A 99 -6.28 11.11 -5.01
C GLY A 99 -6.20 10.85 -3.51
N TYR A 100 -5.72 11.83 -2.75
CA TYR A 100 -5.53 11.70 -1.31
C TYR A 100 -6.83 11.39 -0.54
N ASP A 101 -7.96 11.95 -0.96
CA ASP A 101 -9.27 11.67 -0.34
C ASP A 101 -9.72 10.21 -0.50
N VAL A 102 -9.31 9.55 -1.58
CA VAL A 102 -9.55 8.11 -1.76
C VAL A 102 -8.72 7.33 -0.75
N LEU A 103 -7.43 7.66 -0.60
CA LEU A 103 -6.51 6.96 0.31
C LEU A 103 -6.98 6.98 1.78
N LYS A 104 -7.64 8.05 2.22
CA LYS A 104 -8.17 8.16 3.59
C LYS A 104 -9.26 7.14 3.92
N THR A 105 -10.00 6.69 2.91
CA THR A 105 -11.15 5.79 3.09
C THR A 105 -10.93 4.40 2.50
N ALA A 106 -9.88 4.25 1.69
CA ALA A 106 -9.58 3.04 0.97
C ALA A 106 -9.14 1.90 1.90
N THR A 107 -9.52 0.68 1.50
CA THR A 107 -8.86 -0.55 1.95
C THR A 107 -7.75 -0.93 0.96
N LEU A 108 -6.81 -1.77 1.38
CA LEU A 108 -5.78 -2.31 0.48
C LEU A 108 -6.40 -3.02 -0.73
N ALA A 109 -7.50 -3.75 -0.54
CA ALA A 109 -8.27 -4.36 -1.62
C ALA A 109 -8.78 -3.34 -2.63
N SER A 110 -9.38 -2.24 -2.17
CA SER A 110 -9.90 -1.20 -3.06
C SER A 110 -8.78 -0.51 -3.85
N LEU A 111 -7.60 -0.33 -3.26
CA LEU A 111 -6.43 0.20 -3.98
C LEU A 111 -5.90 -0.79 -5.01
N TYR A 112 -5.86 -2.08 -4.68
CA TYR A 112 -5.49 -3.13 -5.63
C TYR A 112 -6.49 -3.21 -6.80
N GLU A 113 -7.79 -3.03 -6.54
CA GLU A 113 -8.80 -3.00 -7.60
C GLU A 113 -8.58 -1.85 -8.59
N LEU A 114 -8.05 -0.71 -8.14
CA LEU A 114 -7.65 0.38 -9.03
C LEU A 114 -6.51 -0.03 -9.97
N THR A 115 -5.53 -0.82 -9.49
CA THR A 115 -4.42 -1.30 -10.35
C THR A 115 -4.86 -2.30 -11.42
N ARG A 116 -6.02 -2.92 -11.23
CA ARG A 116 -6.62 -3.87 -12.19
C ARG A 116 -7.50 -3.20 -13.22
N THR A 117 -7.97 -1.98 -12.93
CA THR A 117 -8.82 -1.24 -13.85
C THR A 117 -7.94 -0.54 -14.89
N PRO A 118 -8.10 -0.81 -16.20
CA PRO A 118 -7.34 -0.09 -17.20
C PRO A 118 -7.62 1.41 -17.06
N ALA A 119 -6.57 2.20 -16.88
CA ALA A 119 -6.68 3.63 -16.60
C ALA A 119 -7.58 4.30 -17.65
N LYS A 120 -8.75 4.81 -17.21
CA LYS A 120 -9.42 5.87 -17.96
C LYS A 120 -8.48 7.06 -17.90
N LYS A 121 -7.84 7.38 -19.03
CA LYS A 121 -7.03 8.59 -19.20
C LYS A 121 -7.85 9.79 -18.76
N SER A 122 -7.63 10.29 -17.54
CA SER A 122 -8.19 11.57 -17.14
C SER A 122 -7.54 12.65 -18.00
N PRO A 123 -8.31 13.57 -18.60
CA PRO A 123 -7.76 14.59 -19.47
C PRO A 123 -6.89 15.52 -18.62
N LEU A 124 -5.59 15.60 -18.94
CA LEU A 124 -4.73 16.66 -18.39
C LEU A 124 -5.42 18.01 -18.63
N LYS A 125 -5.83 18.68 -17.56
CA LYS A 125 -6.09 20.12 -17.61
C LYS A 125 -4.74 20.80 -17.82
N LYS A 126 -4.47 21.22 -19.05
CA LYS A 126 -3.44 22.23 -19.34
C LYS A 126 -3.91 23.53 -18.68
N SER A 127 -3.17 24.04 -17.70
CA SER A 127 -3.16 25.46 -17.36
C SER A 127 -2.08 26.14 -18.17
#